data_AF-A0A967WM29-F1
#
_entry.id   AF-A0A967WM29-F1
#
_cell.length_a   1.000
_cell.length_b   1.000
_cell.length_c   1.000
_cell.angle_alpha   90.00
_cell.angle_beta   90.00
_cell.angle_gamma   90.00
#
_symmetry.space_group_name_H-M   'P 1'
#
loop_
_entity.id
_entity.type
_entity.pdbx_description
1 polymer ?
#
loop_
_entity_poly.entity_id
_entity_poly.type
_entity_poly.pdbx_seq_one_letter_code
_entity_poly.pdbx_strand_id
1 'polypeptide(L)'
;CEIAVPLRVEGVVIGVLNVESPKAGDLSEEDVRLLTLLADQLAVAVENAALYERVRLHAESLESVVAKRTSELAEALVRAQSADRLKTQFVSDV
;
A
#
# COMPACT_ATOMS: atom_id res chain seq x y z
N CYS A 1 17.61 -12.25 29.46
CA CYS A 1 18.17 -12.97 28.29
C CYS A 1 17.31 -12.63 27.09
N GLU A 2 17.85 -12.75 25.88
CA GLU A 2 17.21 -12.32 24.64
C GLU A 2 17.49 -13.33 23.52
N ILE A 3 16.53 -13.52 22.63
CA ILE A 3 16.69 -14.19 21.34
C ILE A 3 16.19 -13.24 20.25
N ALA A 4 17.08 -12.91 19.32
CA ALA A 4 16.75 -12.17 18.11
C ALA A 4 16.99 -13.06 16.89
N VAL A 5 15.95 -13.28 16.09
CA VAL A 5 16.03 -14.06 14.85
C VAL A 5 15.56 -13.21 13.65
N PRO A 6 16.22 -13.33 12.48
CA PRO A 6 15.90 -12.49 11.34
C PRO A 6 14.61 -12.95 10.65
N LEU A 7 13.79 -12.00 10.21
CA LEU A 7 12.71 -12.24 9.24
C LEU A 7 13.31 -12.19 7.84
N ARG A 8 13.26 -13.29 7.09
CA ARG A 8 13.86 -13.38 5.75
C ARG A 8 12.86 -13.77 4.67
N VAL A 9 12.90 -13.07 3.54
CA VAL A 9 12.19 -13.43 2.31
C VAL A 9 13.23 -13.54 1.21
N GLU A 10 13.29 -14.69 0.53
CA GLU A 10 14.25 -14.96 -0.55
C GLU A 10 15.72 -14.64 -0.17
N GLY A 11 16.08 -14.89 1.09
CA GLY A 11 17.42 -14.61 1.62
C GLY A 11 17.67 -13.16 2.05
N VAL A 12 16.76 -12.23 1.78
CA VAL A 12 16.84 -10.83 2.20
C VAL A 12 16.22 -10.67 3.58
N VAL A 13 16.94 -10.02 4.51
CA VAL A 13 16.42 -9.69 5.83
C VAL A 13 15.51 -8.47 5.73
N ILE A 14 14.24 -8.64 6.09
CA ILE A 14 13.22 -7.57 6.06
C ILE A 14 12.83 -7.06 7.45
N GLY A 15 13.30 -7.75 8.51
CA GLY A 15 13.01 -7.40 9.89
C GLY A 15 13.66 -8.36 10.88
N VAL A 16 13.33 -8.21 12.17
CA VAL A 16 13.82 -9.04 13.26
C VAL A 16 12.66 -9.38 14.20
N LEU A 17 12.53 -10.66 14.54
CA LEU A 17 11.70 -11.10 15.67
C LEU A 17 12.59 -11.13 16.91
N ASN A 18 12.27 -10.27 17.87
CA ASN A 18 12.97 -10.18 19.15
C ASN A 18 12.09 -10.69 20.29
N VAL A 19 12.64 -11.56 21.13
CA VAL A 19 12.00 -12.10 22.33
C VAL A 19 12.94 -11.94 23.51
N GLU A 20 12.45 -11.27 24.55
CA GLU A 20 13.19 -10.99 25.77
C GLU A 20 12.56 -11.67 26.98
N SER A 21 13.39 -12.18 27.90
CA SER A 21 12.97 -12.66 29.22
C SER A 21 13.80 -12.00 30.32
N PRO A 22 13.18 -11.54 31.43
CA PRO A 22 13.89 -10.95 32.54
C PRO A 22 14.70 -11.98 33.36
N LYS A 23 14.44 -13.28 33.20
CA LYS A 23 15.08 -14.35 33.97
C LYS A 23 16.20 -15.02 33.16
N ALA A 24 17.35 -15.24 33.81
CA ALA A 24 18.48 -15.92 33.17
C ALA A 24 18.17 -17.41 32.96
N GLY A 25 18.50 -17.95 31.78
CA GLY A 25 18.29 -19.36 31.44
C GLY A 25 16.86 -19.73 31.01
N ASP A 26 15.93 -18.77 30.93
CA ASP A 26 14.56 -19.02 30.45
C ASP A 26 14.47 -19.21 28.93
N LEU A 27 15.52 -18.81 28.20
CA LEU A 27 15.61 -18.95 26.75
C LEU A 27 16.71 -19.96 26.42
N SER A 28 16.29 -21.04 25.77
CA SER A 28 17.11 -22.19 25.40
C SER A 28 17.44 -22.19 23.91
N GLU A 29 18.33 -23.09 23.49
CA GLU A 29 18.57 -23.32 22.06
C GLU A 29 17.35 -23.88 21.32
N GLU A 30 16.45 -24.57 22.02
CA GLU A 30 15.20 -25.06 21.43
C GLU A 30 14.26 -23.90 21.08
N ASP A 31 14.22 -22.87 21.93
CA ASP A 31 13.50 -21.64 21.66
C ASP A 31 14.05 -20.92 20.43
N VAL A 32 15.38 -20.89 20.24
CA VAL A 32 15.99 -20.33 19.02
C VAL A 32 15.50 -21.05 17.77
N ARG A 33 15.44 -22.39 17.79
CA ARG A 33 14.97 -23.18 16.64
C ARG A 33 13.49 -22.93 16.36
N LEU A 34 12.66 -22.89 17.40
CA LEU A 34 11.24 -22.62 17.27
C LEU A 34 10.97 -21.20 16.77
N LEU A 35 11.65 -20.21 17.34
CA LEU A 35 11.53 -18.81 16.92
C LEU A 35 12.02 -18.60 15.50
N THR A 36 13.06 -19.33 15.07
CA THR A 36 13.53 -19.29 13.67
C THR A 36 12.47 -19.82 12.71
N LEU A 37 11.82 -20.94 13.03
CA LEU A 37 10.73 -21.48 12.21
C LEU A 37 9.52 -20.52 12.15
N LEU A 38 9.20 -19.87 13.26
CA LEU A 38 8.15 -18.84 13.30
C LEU A 38 8.55 -17.61 12.49
N ALA A 39 9.81 -17.18 12.57
CA ALA A 39 10.33 -16.04 11.83
C ALA A 39 10.22 -16.23 10.31
N ASP A 40 10.43 -17.45 9.80
CA ASP A 40 10.24 -17.76 8.38
C ASP A 40 8.78 -17.51 7.93
N GLN A 41 7.79 -17.94 8.74
CA GLN A 41 6.38 -17.72 8.41
C GLN A 41 5.97 -16.25 8.58
N LEU A 42 6.47 -15.59 9.64
CA LEU A 42 6.21 -14.18 9.90
C LEU A 42 6.78 -13.28 8.80
N ALA A 43 7.95 -13.62 8.26
CA ALA A 43 8.56 -12.87 7.16
C ALA A 43 7.63 -12.82 5.94
N VAL A 44 7.05 -13.95 5.56
CA VAL A 44 6.08 -14.02 4.45
C VAL A 44 4.82 -13.21 4.77
N ALA A 45 4.28 -13.32 5.99
CA ALA A 45 3.09 -12.58 6.38
C ALA A 45 3.31 -11.05 6.38
N VAL A 46 4.47 -10.60 6.88
CA VAL A 46 4.84 -9.18 6.90
C VAL A 46 5.03 -8.64 5.47
N GLU A 47 5.72 -9.39 4.60
CA GLU A 47 5.87 -8.97 3.19
C GLU A 47 4.53 -8.90 2.48
N ASN A 48 3.64 -9.87 2.71
CA ASN A 48 2.29 -9.85 2.13
C ASN A 48 1.47 -8.65 2.62
N ALA A 49 1.55 -8.32 3.91
CA ALA A 49 0.88 -7.13 4.45
C ALA A 49 1.43 -5.84 3.82
N ALA A 50 2.74 -5.74 3.65
CA ALA A 50 3.38 -4.60 3.01
C ALA A 50 3.04 -4.49 1.51
N LEU A 51 3.00 -5.62 0.78
CA LEU A 51 2.55 -5.68 -0.61
C LEU A 51 1.08 -5.25 -0.75
N TYR A 52 0.21 -5.78 0.11
CA TYR A 52 -1.21 -5.42 0.12
C TYR A 52 -1.40 -3.92 0.35
N GLU A 53 -0.71 -3.35 1.34
CA GLU A 53 -0.82 -1.92 1.65
C GLU A 53 -0.33 -1.04 0.48
N ARG A 54 0.75 -1.43 -0.19
CA ARG A 54 1.22 -0.74 -1.41
C ARG A 54 0.17 -0.75 -2.51
N VAL A 55 -0.47 -1.89 -2.75
CA VAL A 55 -1.54 -2.02 -3.76
C VAL A 55 -2.75 -1.18 -3.37
N ARG A 56 -3.16 -1.21 -2.09
CA ARG A 56 -4.29 -0.43 -1.56
C ARG A 56 -4.07 1.07 -1.76
N LEU A 57 -2.92 1.59 -1.35
CA LEU A 57 -2.59 3.01 -1.51
C LEU A 57 -2.48 3.42 -2.99
N HIS A 58 -1.99 2.53 -3.85
CA HIS A 58 -1.93 2.80 -5.28
C HIS A 58 -3.34 2.88 -5.90
N ALA A 59 -4.24 1.97 -5.51
CA ALA A 59 -5.64 2.01 -5.96
C ALA A 59 -6.34 3.30 -5.51
N GLU A 60 -6.19 3.71 -4.25
CA GLU A 60 -6.74 4.97 -3.73
C GLU A 60 -6.22 6.19 -4.50
N SER A 61 -4.92 6.19 -4.83
CA SER A 61 -4.32 7.25 -5.64
C SER A 61 -4.90 7.31 -7.06
N LEU A 62 -5.06 6.15 -7.71
CA LEU A 62 -5.66 6.06 -9.04
C LEU A 62 -7.11 6.53 -9.04
N GLU A 63 -7.92 6.11 -8.05
CA GLU A 63 -9.30 6.55 -7.91
C GLU A 63 -9.40 8.07 -7.74
N SER A 64 -8.53 8.65 -6.91
CA SER A 64 -8.45 10.11 -6.74
C SER A 64 -8.13 10.84 -8.06
N VAL A 65 -7.16 10.32 -8.82
CA VAL A 65 -6.78 10.89 -10.12
C VAL A 65 -7.93 10.77 -11.11
N VAL A 66 -8.59 9.61 -11.21
CA VAL A 66 -9.72 9.38 -12.10
C VAL A 66 -10.89 10.31 -11.76
N ALA A 67 -11.23 10.44 -10.47
CA ALA A 67 -12.29 11.34 -10.01
C ALA A 67 -12.00 12.80 -10.40
N LYS A 68 -10.77 13.26 -10.17
CA LYS A 68 -10.33 14.62 -10.54
C LYS A 68 -10.44 14.85 -12.06
N ARG A 69 -9.90 13.94 -12.86
CA ARG A 69 -9.93 14.06 -14.34
C ARG A 69 -11.35 14.01 -14.89
N THR A 70 -12.21 13.19 -14.29
CA THR A 70 -13.63 13.12 -14.67
C THR A 70 -14.34 14.45 -14.39
N SER A 71 -14.08 15.09 -13.24
CA SER A 71 -14.62 16.42 -12.92
C SER A 71 -14.11 17.49 -13.90
N GLU A 72 -12.80 17.54 -14.14
CA GLU A 72 -12.18 18.50 -15.07
C GLU A 72 -12.76 18.36 -16.50
N LEU A 73 -12.97 17.11 -16.96
CA LEU A 73 -13.55 16.84 -18.26
C LEU A 73 -15.01 17.26 -18.33
N ALA A 74 -15.80 16.99 -17.29
CA ALA A 74 -17.21 17.41 -17.21
C ALA A 74 -17.32 18.93 -17.30
N GLU A 75 -16.48 19.68 -16.57
CA GLU A 75 -16.44 21.13 -16.65
C GLU A 75 -16.01 21.64 -18.04
N ALA A 76 -15.01 21.01 -18.65
CA ALA A 76 -14.56 21.38 -19.99
C ALA A 76 -15.65 21.16 -21.05
N LEU A 77 -16.41 20.06 -20.94
CA LEU A 77 -17.56 19.79 -21.81
C LEU A 77 -18.66 20.86 -21.64
N VAL A 78 -18.99 21.22 -20.40
CA VAL A 78 -19.97 22.29 -20.12
C VAL A 78 -19.51 23.61 -20.75
N ARG A 79 -18.22 23.97 -20.63
CA ARG A 79 -17.66 25.19 -21.25
C ARG A 79 -17.69 25.16 -22.77
N ALA A 80 -17.38 24.01 -23.38
CA ALA A 80 -17.42 23.86 -24.83
C ALA A 80 -18.86 23.97 -25.37
N GLN A 81 -19.83 23.34 -24.70
CA GLN A 81 -21.23 23.38 -25.09
C GLN A 81 -21.85 24.78 -24.97
N SER A 82 -21.50 25.55 -23.93
CA SER A 82 -22.01 26.91 -23.79
C SER A 82 -21.47 27.84 -24.89
N ALA A 83 -20.20 27.69 -25.28
CA ALA A 83 -19.60 28.43 -26.39
C ALA A 83 -20.25 28.07 -27.75
N ASP A 84 -20.56 26.79 -27.98
CA ASP A 84 -21.18 26.31 -29.22
C ASP A 84 -22.64 26.77 -29.37
N ARG A 85 -23.40 26.78 -28.27
CA ARG A 85 -24.77 27.31 -28.24
C ARG A 85 -24.84 28.80 -28.56
N LEU A 86 -23.91 29.60 -28.03
CA LEU A 86 -23.84 31.03 -28.34
C LEU A 86 -23.60 31.24 -29.84
N LYS A 87 -22.65 30.51 -30.45
CA LYS A 87 -22.42 30.58 -31.90
C LYS A 87 -23.65 30.22 -32.71
N THR A 88 -24.34 29.15 -32.35
CA THR A 88 -25.56 28.72 -33.06
C THR A 88 -26.68 29.75 -32.96
N GLN A 89 -26.85 30.38 -31.80
CA GLN A 89 -27.85 31.43 -31.61
C GLN A 89 -27.52 32.70 -32.42
N PHE A 90 -26.26 33.13 -32.45
CA PHE A 90 -25.84 34.27 -33.26
C PHE A 90 -25.97 34.06 -34.77
N VAL A 91 -25.77 32.83 -35.25
CA VAL A 91 -25.91 32.50 -36.69
C VAL A 91 -27.38 32.38 -37.11
N SER A 92 -28.31 32.14 -36.18
CA SER A 92 -29.74 32.05 -36.47
C SER A 92 -30.46 33.41 -36.53
N ASP A 93 -29.85 34.47 -35.98
CA ASP A 93 -30.45 35.80 -35.84
C ASP A 93 -30.01 36.80 -36.95
N VAL A 94 -29.36 36.32 -38.02
CA VAL A 94 -28.95 37.11 -39.21
C VAL A 94 -29.55 36.49 -40.47
#